data_AF-C0ISR8-F1
#
_entry.id   AF-C0ISR8-F1
#
_cell.length_a   1.000
_cell.length_b   1.000
_cell.length_c   1.000
_cell.angle_alpha   90.00
_cell.angle_beta   90.00
_cell.angle_gamma   90.00
#
_symmetry.space_group_name_H-M   'P 1'
#
loop_
_entity.id
_entity.type
_entity.pdbx_description
1 polymer ?
#
loop_
_entity_poly.entity_id
_entity_poly.type
_entity_poly.pdbx_seq_one_letter_code
_entity_poly.pdbx_strand_id
1 'polypeptide(L)' 'RVDRSAQEIVETAKRTGAVVKGPIPLPTKIERFNILRSPHVNKTSREQLEIRTHLRLMDIVDWTDK' A
#
# COMPACT_ATOMS: atom_id res chain seq x y z
N ARG A 1 -4.84 0.78 -6.81
CA ARG A 1 -5.40 -0.50 -6.32
C ARG A 1 -5.71 -0.43 -4.82
N VAL A 2 -4.70 -0.21 -3.97
CA VAL A 2 -4.87 -0.04 -2.51
C VAL A 2 -5.77 1.16 -2.18
N ASP A 3 -5.63 2.25 -2.93
CA ASP A 3 -6.39 3.49 -2.70
C ASP A 3 -7.89 3.33 -2.92
N ARG A 4 -8.25 2.59 -3.98
CA ARG A 4 -9.62 2.26 -4.32
C ARG A 4 -10.24 1.37 -3.26
N SER A 5 -9.54 0.31 -2.85
CA SER A 5 -10.03 -0.58 -1.80
C SER A 5 -10.19 0.15 -0.46
N ALA A 6 -9.25 1.03 -0.11
CA ALA A 6 -9.37 1.86 1.09
C ALA A 6 -10.61 2.77 1.03
N GLN A 7 -10.91 3.37 -0.12
CA GLN A 7 -12.12 4.17 -0.32
C GLN A 7 -13.40 3.32 -0.22
N GLU A 8 -13.43 2.15 -0.87
CA GLU A 8 -14.58 1.23 -0.82
C GLU A 8 -14.89 0.78 0.62
N ILE A 9 -13.86 0.50 1.43
CA ILE A 9 -14.03 0.14 2.84
C ILE A 9 -14.58 1.31 3.66
N VAL A 10 -14.03 2.52 3.46
CA VAL A 10 -14.49 3.73 4.15
C VAL A 10 -15.96 4.03 3.82
N GLU A 11 -16.34 3.93 2.55
CA GLU A 11 -17.73 4.13 2.14
C GLU A 11 -18.66 3.09 2.76
N THR A 12 -18.23 1.83 2.80
CA THR A 12 -19.02 0.75 3.40
C THR A 12 -19.23 0.98 4.89
N ALA A 13 -18.17 1.34 5.62
CA ALA A 13 -18.24 1.63 7.05
C ALA A 13 -19.05 2.91 7.36
N LYS A 14 -19.03 3.93 6.49
CA LYS A 14 -19.91 5.09 6.61
C LYS A 14 -21.39 4.71 6.41
N ARG A 15 -21.71 3.77 5.52
CA ARG A 15 -23.11 3.31 5.31
C ARG A 15 -23.67 2.56 6.52
N THR A 16 -22.83 1.91 7.31
CA THR A 16 -23.24 1.22 8.55
C THR A 16 -23.33 2.16 9.76
N GLY A 17 -23.07 3.46 9.58
CA GLY A 17 -23.11 4.46 10.65
C GLY A 17 -21.85 4.49 11.52
N ALA A 18 -20.82 3.72 11.18
CA ALA A 18 -19.58 3.66 11.96
C ALA A 18 -18.77 4.97 11.80
N VAL A 19 -18.20 5.44 12.90
CA VAL A 19 -17.31 6.62 12.89
C VAL A 19 -15.90 6.16 12.50
N VAL A 20 -15.51 6.48 11.27
CA VAL A 20 -14.22 6.10 10.70
C VAL A 20 -13.28 7.31 10.65
N LYS A 21 -12.09 7.16 11.22
CA LYS A 21 -10.96 8.06 10.95
C LYS A 21 -10.31 7.60 9.65
N GLY A 22 -10.31 8.52 8.67
CA GLY A 22 -9.98 8.22 7.27
C GLY A 22 -8.62 7.54 7.07
N PRO A 23 -8.39 6.95 5.89
CA PRO A 23 -7.20 6.18 5.61
C PRO A 23 -5.98 7.11 5.54
N ILE A 24 -5.11 7.04 6.55
CA ILE A 24 -3.85 7.77 6.63
C ILE A 24 -2.80 6.99 5.84
N PRO A 25 -2.16 7.60 4.82
CA PRO A 25 -1.06 6.95 4.11
C PRO A 25 0.15 6.86 5.03
N LEU A 26 0.64 5.65 5.26
CA LEU A 26 1.90 5.43 5.94
C LEU A 26 3.05 5.46 4.93
N PRO A 27 4.30 5.71 5.39
CA PRO A 27 5.47 5.64 4.54
C PRO A 27 5.53 4.30 3.80
N THR A 28 5.69 4.38 2.49
CA THR A 28 5.83 3.19 1.65
C THR A 28 7.22 2.61 1.85
N LYS A 29 7.31 1.34 2.24
CA LYS A 29 8.60 0.65 2.27
C LYS A 29 9.01 0.32 0.84
N ILE A 30 10.21 0.74 0.46
CA ILE A 30 10.77 0.51 -0.88
C ILE A 30 12.03 -0.32 -0.70
N GLU A 31 12.02 -1.55 -1.21
CA GLU A 31 13.19 -2.43 -1.25
C GLU A 31 13.73 -2.42 -2.67
N ARG A 32 14.98 -1.97 -2.84
CA ARG A 32 15.62 -1.82 -4.16
C ARG A 32 16.68 -2.89 -4.37
N PHE A 33 16.65 -3.53 -5.53
CA PHE A 33 17.56 -4.58 -5.93
C PHE A 33 18.25 -4.21 -7.24
N ASN A 34 19.57 -4.22 -7.23
CA ASN A 34 20.38 -3.91 -8.40
C ASN A 34 21.05 -5.18 -8.89
N ILE A 35 20.50 -5.76 -9.94
CA ILE A 35 20.92 -7.06 -10.47
C ILE A 35 21.63 -6.85 -11.82
N LEU A 36 22.60 -7.71 -12.13
CA LEU A 36 23.20 -7.74 -13.45
C LEU A 36 22.22 -8.38 -14.44
N ARG A 37 22.04 -7.77 -15.61
CA ARG A 37 21.19 -8.34 -16.67
C ARG A 37 21.78 -9.59 -17.32
N SER A 38 23.11 -9.72 -17.32
CA SER A 38 23.83 -10.87 -17.88
C SER A 38 24.66 -11.56 -16.79
N PRO A 39 24.72 -12.90 -16.77
CA PRO A 39 25.60 -13.63 -15.85
C PRO A 39 27.09 -13.45 -16.15
N HIS A 40 27.47 -13.00 -17.35
CA HIS A 40 28.88 -12.86 -17.75
C HIS A 40 29.20 -11.50 -18.39
N VAL A 41 30.35 -10.94 -18.00
CA VAL A 41 31.09 -9.77 -18.56
C VAL A 41 30.37 -8.41 -18.55
N ASN A 42 29.04 -8.35 -18.54
CA ASN A 42 28.32 -7.09 -18.74
C ASN A 42 28.00 -6.35 -17.42
N LYS A 43 29.01 -5.71 -16.82
CA LYS A 43 28.93 -5.05 -15.49
C LYS A 43 28.24 -3.67 -15.50
N THR A 44 28.19 -3.01 -16.65
CA THR A 44 27.56 -1.70 -16.85
C THR A 44 26.05 -1.82 -17.07
N SER A 45 25.59 -2.96 -17.58
CA SER A 45 24.17 -3.26 -17.78
C SER A 45 23.53 -3.82 -16.51
N ARG A 46 23.14 -2.91 -15.60
CA ARG A 46 22.37 -3.25 -14.38
C ARG A 46 20.89 -3.00 -14.58
N GLU A 47 20.06 -3.82 -13.96
CA GLU A 47 18.62 -3.63 -13.84
C GLU A 47 18.29 -3.16 -12.43
N GLN A 48 17.36 -2.21 -12.34
CA GLN A 48 16.87 -1.67 -11.07
C GLN A 48 15.48 -2.26 -10.85
N LEU A 49 15.38 -3.20 -9.92
CA LEU A 49 14.10 -3.76 -9.50
C LEU A 49 13.73 -3.18 -8.15
N GLU A 50 12.43 -3.06 -7.88
CA GLU A 50 11.96 -2.67 -6.57
C GLU A 50 10.67 -3.38 -6.18
N ILE A 51 10.55 -3.65 -4.88
CA ILE A 51 9.31 -4.10 -4.26
C ILE A 51 8.81 -2.92 -3.41
N ARG A 52 7.60 -2.46 -3.73
CA ARG A 52 6.94 -1.36 -3.00
C ARG A 52 5.80 -1.91 -2.15
N THR A 53 5.90 -1.75 -0.84
CA THR A 53 4.82 -2.09 0.09
C THR A 53 4.09 -0.81 0.47
N HIS A 54 2.83 -0.70 0.02
CA HIS A 54 1.96 0.42 0.33
C HIS A 54 1.11 0.11 1.56
N LEU A 55 1.31 0.90 2.62
CA LEU A 55 0.61 0.77 3.89
C LEU A 55 -0.37 1.93 4.06
N ARG A 56 -1.57 1.62 4.52
CA ARG A 56 -2.56 2.62 4.94
C ARG A 56 -3.14 2.22 6.28
N LEU A 57 -3.24 3.17 7.20
CA LEU A 57 -3.86 2.99 8.50
C LEU A 57 -5.25 3.58 8.46
N MET A 58 -6.25 2.81 8.88
CA MET A 58 -7.61 3.28 9.09
C MET A 58 -8.05 2.83 10.48
N ASP A 59 -8.73 3.71 11.20
CA ASP A 59 -9.19 3.45 12.56
C ASP A 59 -10.71 3.60 12.62
N ILE A 60 -11.39 2.58 13.12
CA ILE A 60 -12.85 2.55 13.29
C ILE A 60 -13.10 2.67 14.78
N VAL A 61 -13.58 3.83 15.21
CA VAL A 61 -13.69 4.17 16.63
C VAL A 61 -14.94 3.55 17.25
N ASP A 62 -16.03 3.53 16.50
CA ASP A 62 -17.32 3.07 16.98
C ASP A 62 -17.98 2.21 15.90
N TRP A 63 -18.34 0.97 16.26
CA TRP A 63 -19.02 0.04 15.37
C TRP A 63 -20.47 -0.09 15.82
N THR A 64 -21.40 0.38 15.00
CA THR A 64 -22.82 0.12 15.19
C THR A 64 -23.19 -1.18 14.53
N ASP A 65 -23.58 -2.16 15.34
CA ASP A 65 -24.36 -3.29 14.87
C ASP A 65 -25.80 -2.80 14.71
N LYS A 66 -26.44 -3.09 13.58
CA LYS A 66 -27.88 -2.88 13.47
C LYS A 66 -28.61 -3.95 14.28
#